data_AF-A0A928TVY0-F1
#
_entry.id   AF-A0A928TVY0-F1
#
_cell.length_a   1.000
_cell.length_b   1.000
_cell.length_c   1.000
_cell.angle_alpha   90.00
_cell.angle_beta   90.00
_cell.angle_gamma   90.00
#
_symmetry.space_group_name_H-M   'P 1'
#
loop_
_entity.id
_entity.type
_entity.pdbx_description
1 polymer ?
#
loop_
_entity_poly.entity_id
_entity_poly.type
_entity_poly.pdbx_seq_one_letter_code
_entity_poly.pdbx_strand_id
1 'polypeptide(L)'
;MITQEELQELLAYQSKNGVVISLYLDSDTAHENTETIKHQVKSMMRAAEVDHEKAATAIEQYLDLGYDWSTPGVAVFSGHDGAFFRAYPTAVAFRNRVRVGHKPYVKPLAHLIDFYAHYGVILVDRVGGRFFEYHLGELQAIDGIMGEEVHKLKQGSGSSAVGMRGGMGGARHEQEIAHRNLRETAAAAAHFFHGKPIRRLFLAGTSETIAEFRELLPKQLQSCIAGTFAMDMNAGEHEVRKQSLRLLQEANAEREEKLVESWASKLARGGTAVAGLDDTLQAVSERRVQTLIISDGYRFPGYVDETYSFLVANLAKSPLGADQLTAVADVVDAACAITLDSGGHVEVIRENPKLEGHGRIGALLRY
;
A
#
# COMPACT_ATOMS: atom_id res chain seq x y z
N MET A 1 6.65 -1.59 14.47
CA MET A 1 5.82 -1.04 13.38
C MET A 1 6.18 0.41 13.18
N ILE A 2 6.23 0.88 11.94
CA ILE A 2 6.50 2.30 11.67
C ILE A 2 5.30 3.18 12.09
N THR A 3 5.57 4.30 12.75
CA THR A 3 4.56 5.29 13.13
C THR A 3 4.62 6.55 12.27
N GLN A 4 3.57 7.38 12.33
CA GLN A 4 3.55 8.67 11.64
C GLN A 4 4.61 9.64 12.19
N GLU A 5 4.93 9.56 13.48
CA GLU A 5 5.98 10.36 14.12
C GLU A 5 7.37 9.96 13.61
N GLU A 6 7.64 8.66 13.46
CA GLU A 6 8.89 8.16 12.89
C GLU A 6 9.04 8.54 11.41
N LEU A 7 7.94 8.55 10.65
CA LEU A 7 7.95 9.07 9.27
C LEU A 7 8.31 10.57 9.25
N GLN A 8 7.78 11.36 10.18
CA GLN A 8 8.12 12.78 10.31
C GLN A 8 9.59 12.98 10.73
N GLU A 9 10.14 12.15 11.61
CA GLU A 9 11.57 12.16 11.96
C GLU A 9 12.43 11.93 10.72
N LEU A 10 12.08 10.93 9.89
CA LEU A 10 12.79 10.63 8.64
C LEU A 10 12.71 11.80 7.64
N LEU A 11 11.56 12.46 7.54
CA LEU A 11 11.36 13.62 6.66
C LEU A 11 12.15 14.86 7.14
N ALA A 12 12.24 15.05 8.45
CA ALA A 12 12.96 16.15 9.06
C ALA A 12 14.49 15.95 9.04
N TYR A 13 14.95 14.70 8.90
CA TYR A 13 16.36 14.38 8.88
C TYR A 13 17.06 14.97 7.64
N GLN A 14 18.04 15.84 7.89
CA GLN A 14 18.98 16.32 6.90
C GLN A 14 20.39 15.97 7.34
N SER A 15 21.08 15.21 6.49
CA SER A 15 22.47 14.86 6.74
C SER A 15 23.35 16.10 6.54
N LYS A 16 24.08 16.51 7.57
CA LYS A 16 24.91 17.74 7.54
C LYS A 16 26.13 17.61 6.63
N ASN A 17 26.71 16.41 6.50
CA ASN A 17 28.00 16.18 5.82
C ASN A 17 28.05 14.87 5.00
N GLY A 18 26.92 14.35 4.53
CA GLY A 18 26.94 13.11 3.76
C GLY A 18 25.59 12.69 3.18
N VAL A 19 25.54 11.51 2.58
CA VAL A 19 24.31 10.92 2.04
C VAL A 19 23.72 9.89 3.00
N VAL A 20 22.45 9.60 2.79
CA VAL A 20 21.68 8.54 3.44
C VAL A 20 21.40 7.46 2.41
N ILE A 21 21.73 6.23 2.77
CA ILE A 21 21.31 5.03 2.04
C ILE A 21 19.93 4.65 2.53
N SER A 22 18.96 4.56 1.63
CA SER A 22 17.62 4.06 1.87
C SER A 22 17.44 2.75 1.10
N LEU A 23 17.33 1.65 1.82
CA LEU A 23 17.13 0.30 1.30
C LEU A 23 15.68 -0.13 1.57
N TYR A 24 15.05 -0.71 0.56
CA TYR A 24 13.76 -1.38 0.69
C TYR A 24 13.85 -2.76 0.10
N LEU A 25 13.30 -3.76 0.80
CA LEU A 25 13.40 -5.15 0.42
C LEU A 25 12.07 -5.91 0.52
N ASP A 26 11.91 -6.82 -0.43
CA ASP A 26 11.15 -8.04 -0.33
C ASP A 26 12.06 -9.06 0.36
N SER A 27 11.68 -9.43 1.57
CA SER A 27 12.37 -10.45 2.36
C SER A 27 11.48 -11.68 2.58
N ASP A 28 10.43 -11.82 1.79
CA ASP A 28 9.56 -12.98 1.86
C ASP A 28 10.33 -14.22 1.39
N THR A 29 10.67 -15.07 2.37
CA THR A 29 11.42 -16.31 2.14
C THR A 29 10.62 -17.35 1.34
N ALA A 30 9.32 -17.13 1.13
CA ALA A 30 8.51 -17.92 0.21
C ALA A 30 8.84 -17.62 -1.27
N HIS A 31 9.33 -16.43 -1.59
CA HIS A 31 9.73 -16.05 -2.95
C HIS A 31 11.19 -16.42 -3.24
N GLU A 32 12.11 -16.05 -2.35
CA GLU A 32 13.55 -16.27 -2.53
C GLU A 32 14.26 -16.68 -1.24
N ASN A 33 15.38 -17.41 -1.39
CA ASN A 33 16.21 -17.78 -0.24
C ASN A 33 16.97 -16.56 0.31
N THR A 34 17.16 -16.51 1.63
CA THR A 34 17.90 -15.48 2.37
C THR A 34 19.26 -15.14 1.76
N GLU A 35 20.06 -16.14 1.37
CA GLU A 35 21.38 -15.89 0.75
C GLU A 35 21.26 -15.18 -0.60
N THR A 36 20.26 -15.52 -1.42
CA THR A 36 20.00 -14.86 -2.70
C THR A 36 19.60 -13.40 -2.48
N ILE A 37 18.72 -13.14 -1.51
CA ILE A 37 18.28 -11.78 -1.16
C ILE A 37 19.48 -10.94 -0.71
N LYS A 38 20.36 -11.48 0.16
CA LYS A 38 21.59 -10.81 0.58
C LYS A 38 22.53 -10.52 -0.60
N HIS A 39 22.67 -11.45 -1.54
CA HIS A 39 23.45 -11.22 -2.75
C HIS A 39 22.85 -10.12 -3.64
N GLN A 40 21.52 -10.07 -3.77
CA GLN A 40 20.85 -9.00 -4.50
C GLN A 40 21.07 -7.64 -3.86
N VAL A 41 21.01 -7.55 -2.51
CA VAL A 41 21.32 -6.32 -1.77
C VAL A 41 22.72 -5.81 -2.11
N LYS A 42 23.73 -6.69 -2.06
CA LYS A 42 25.12 -6.34 -2.40
C LYS A 42 25.24 -5.84 -3.84
N SER A 43 24.55 -6.51 -4.77
CA SER A 43 24.51 -6.09 -6.18
C SER A 43 23.88 -4.71 -6.35
N MET A 44 22.74 -4.45 -5.69
CA MET A 44 22.04 -3.17 -5.75
C MET A 44 22.85 -2.03 -5.12
N MET A 45 23.54 -2.27 -4.00
CA MET A 45 24.41 -1.26 -3.39
C MET A 45 25.58 -0.88 -4.30
N ARG A 46 26.19 -1.85 -4.99
CA ARG A 46 27.23 -1.58 -6.00
C ARG A 46 26.69 -0.78 -7.18
N ALA A 47 25.52 -1.15 -7.70
CA ALA A 47 24.89 -0.45 -8.81
C ALA A 47 24.45 0.98 -8.45
N ALA A 48 24.19 1.26 -7.17
CA ALA A 48 23.85 2.59 -6.67
C ALA A 48 25.07 3.45 -6.33
N GLU A 49 26.29 3.01 -6.68
CA GLU A 49 27.56 3.72 -6.42
C GLU A 49 27.69 4.16 -4.96
N VAL A 50 27.35 3.25 -4.04
CA VAL A 50 27.49 3.52 -2.60
C VAL A 50 28.97 3.58 -2.24
N ASP A 51 29.54 4.78 -2.21
CA ASP A 51 30.93 5.03 -1.82
C ASP A 51 31.18 4.96 -0.30
N HIS A 52 30.12 4.81 0.49
CA HIS A 52 30.19 4.90 1.96
C HIS A 52 30.20 3.52 2.62
N GLU A 53 31.41 2.98 2.78
CA GLU A 53 31.66 1.63 3.32
C GLU A 53 30.99 1.41 4.68
N LYS A 54 31.09 2.37 5.62
CA LYS A 54 30.48 2.25 6.97
C LYS A 54 28.96 2.12 6.92
N ALA A 55 28.29 2.92 6.10
CA ALA A 55 26.84 2.93 5.99
C ALA A 55 26.32 1.63 5.37
N ALA A 56 27.01 1.12 4.34
CA ALA A 56 26.71 -0.17 3.72
C ALA A 56 26.96 -1.34 4.68
N THR A 57 28.10 -1.35 5.39
CA THR A 57 28.43 -2.38 6.37
C THR A 57 27.40 -2.45 7.51
N ALA A 58 26.89 -1.30 7.99
CA ALA A 58 25.85 -1.29 9.02
C ALA A 58 24.56 -2.00 8.55
N ILE A 59 24.19 -1.81 7.28
CA ILE A 59 23.03 -2.49 6.68
C ILE A 59 23.28 -4.00 6.55
N GLU A 60 24.45 -4.40 6.05
CA GLU A 60 24.81 -5.82 5.92
C GLU A 60 24.82 -6.52 7.28
N GLN A 61 25.43 -5.90 8.29
CA GLN A 61 25.46 -6.41 9.67
C GLN A 61 24.07 -6.58 10.25
N TYR A 62 23.17 -5.62 10.01
CA TYR A 62 21.78 -5.74 10.44
C TYR A 62 21.06 -6.91 9.77
N LEU A 63 21.22 -7.09 8.46
CA LEU A 63 20.60 -8.22 7.73
C LEU A 63 21.17 -9.58 8.15
N ASP A 64 22.43 -9.64 8.57
CA ASP A 64 23.07 -10.87 9.03
C ASP A 64 22.75 -11.23 10.48
N LEU A 65 22.68 -10.24 11.38
CA LEU A 65 22.65 -10.48 12.82
C LEU A 65 21.37 -10.03 13.51
N GLY A 66 20.68 -9.02 12.97
CA GLY A 66 19.58 -8.32 13.65
C GLY A 66 18.22 -8.47 12.98
N TYR A 67 18.16 -8.94 11.73
CA TYR A 67 16.91 -9.03 10.98
C TYR A 67 16.20 -10.38 11.17
N ASP A 68 14.92 -10.31 11.52
CA ASP A 68 14.05 -11.48 11.54
C ASP A 68 13.47 -11.75 10.15
N TRP A 69 14.00 -12.78 9.50
CA TRP A 69 13.58 -13.25 8.17
C TRP A 69 12.16 -13.85 8.13
N SER A 70 11.47 -13.93 9.27
CA SER A 70 10.03 -14.23 9.29
C SER A 70 9.17 -13.07 8.77
N THR A 71 9.72 -11.85 8.73
CA THR A 71 9.01 -10.67 8.25
C THR A 71 9.13 -10.51 6.71
N PRO A 72 8.03 -10.29 5.98
CA PRO A 72 8.04 -10.22 4.51
C PRO A 72 8.75 -9.01 3.90
N GLY A 73 8.94 -7.91 4.63
CA GLY A 73 9.59 -6.74 4.06
C GLY A 73 10.30 -5.88 5.10
N VAL A 74 11.32 -5.16 4.65
CA VAL A 74 12.08 -4.23 5.50
C VAL A 74 12.46 -2.95 4.77
N ALA A 75 12.35 -1.83 5.48
CA ALA A 75 12.93 -0.55 5.09
C ALA A 75 14.09 -0.19 6.03
N VAL A 76 15.27 0.07 5.49
CA VAL A 76 16.48 0.42 6.27
C VAL A 76 17.06 1.74 5.79
N PHE A 77 17.40 2.61 6.73
CA PHE A 77 18.05 3.89 6.50
C PHE A 77 19.38 3.92 7.24
N SER A 78 20.45 4.26 6.53
CA SER A 78 21.81 4.33 7.07
C SER A 78 22.48 5.61 6.59
N GLY A 79 22.84 6.49 7.53
CA GLY A 79 23.60 7.72 7.26
C GLY A 79 25.08 7.43 7.02
N HIS A 80 25.78 8.37 6.38
CA HIS A 80 27.17 8.21 5.94
C HIS A 80 28.17 7.70 7.01
N ASP A 81 27.97 8.08 8.27
CA ASP A 81 28.83 7.74 9.41
C ASP A 81 28.36 6.48 10.16
N GLY A 82 27.21 5.93 9.78
CA GLY A 82 26.53 4.85 10.49
C GLY A 82 25.87 5.28 11.81
N ALA A 83 25.94 6.56 12.19
CA ALA A 83 25.33 7.05 13.43
C ALA A 83 23.80 7.16 13.32
N PHE A 84 23.32 7.54 12.13
CA PHE A 84 21.91 7.48 11.80
C PHE A 84 21.57 6.12 11.21
N PHE A 85 21.00 5.23 12.02
CA PHE A 85 20.51 3.93 11.57
C PHE A 85 19.07 3.72 12.04
N ARG A 86 18.17 3.40 11.10
CA ARG A 86 16.77 3.06 11.36
C ARG A 86 16.38 1.87 10.49
N ALA A 87 15.75 0.87 11.09
CA ALA A 87 15.23 -0.28 10.37
C ALA A 87 13.78 -0.53 10.79
N TYR A 88 12.93 -0.75 9.81
CA TYR A 88 11.49 -0.97 9.98
C TYR A 88 11.11 -2.26 9.27
N PRO A 89 11.06 -3.39 10.00
CA PRO A 89 10.40 -4.60 9.54
C PRO A 89 8.91 -4.34 9.35
N THR A 90 8.32 -4.99 8.35
CA THR A 90 6.92 -4.78 7.93
C THR A 90 6.29 -6.09 7.49
N ALA A 91 4.98 -6.22 7.71
CA ALA A 91 4.20 -7.37 7.24
C ALA A 91 3.93 -7.35 5.72
N VAL A 92 4.41 -6.34 5.00
CA VAL A 92 4.18 -6.14 3.57
C VAL A 92 5.53 -6.02 2.88
N ALA A 93 5.80 -6.91 1.92
CA ALA A 93 7.00 -6.87 1.11
C ALA A 93 7.10 -5.56 0.30
N PHE A 94 8.30 -4.98 0.25
CA PHE A 94 8.59 -3.87 -0.65
C PHE A 94 9.20 -4.38 -1.95
N ARG A 95 9.20 -3.56 -3.01
CA ARG A 95 10.05 -3.84 -4.16
C ARG A 95 11.51 -3.54 -3.82
N ASN A 96 12.39 -4.51 -4.06
CA ASN A 96 13.85 -4.39 -3.91
C ASN A 96 14.39 -3.12 -4.58
N ARG A 97 14.97 -2.21 -3.78
CA ARG A 97 15.64 -0.99 -4.28
C ARG A 97 16.61 -0.41 -3.26
N VAL A 98 17.62 0.29 -3.79
CA VAL A 98 18.56 1.13 -3.02
C VAL A 98 18.51 2.55 -3.56
N ARG A 99 18.43 3.53 -2.65
CA ARG A 99 18.43 4.97 -2.95
C ARG A 99 19.50 5.66 -2.10
N VAL A 100 20.26 6.54 -2.73
CA VAL A 100 21.31 7.33 -2.07
C VAL A 100 21.00 8.79 -2.33
N GLY A 101 20.94 9.59 -1.26
CA GLY A 101 20.64 11.03 -1.37
C GLY A 101 20.87 11.76 -0.06
N HIS A 102 20.78 13.09 -0.05
CA HIS A 102 21.01 13.89 1.16
C HIS A 102 19.90 13.75 2.22
N LYS A 103 18.75 13.20 1.83
CA LYS A 103 17.59 12.93 2.68
C LYS A 103 17.16 11.46 2.56
N PRO A 104 16.52 10.88 3.59
CA PRO A 104 15.93 9.55 3.51
C PRO A 104 14.84 9.50 2.42
N TYR A 105 14.88 8.49 1.55
CA TYR A 105 13.85 8.28 0.54
C TYR A 105 12.65 7.59 1.20
N VAL A 106 11.69 8.35 1.72
CA VAL A 106 10.57 7.81 2.53
C VAL A 106 9.32 7.43 1.73
N LYS A 107 9.30 7.65 0.42
CA LYS A 107 8.09 7.51 -0.41
C LYS A 107 7.41 6.13 -0.32
N PRO A 108 8.14 4.99 -0.37
CA PRO A 108 7.53 3.68 -0.18
C PRO A 108 6.95 3.47 1.22
N LEU A 109 7.54 4.06 2.27
CA LEU A 109 6.98 4.04 3.62
C LEU A 109 5.70 4.88 3.72
N ALA A 110 5.69 6.07 3.15
CA ALA A 110 4.49 6.91 3.12
C ALA A 110 3.34 6.17 2.42
N HIS A 111 3.63 5.53 1.27
CA HIS A 111 2.69 4.66 0.57
C HIS A 111 2.21 3.49 1.46
N LEU A 112 3.10 2.82 2.19
CA LEU A 112 2.70 1.77 3.13
C LEU A 112 1.72 2.30 4.19
N ILE A 113 2.03 3.43 4.82
CA ILE A 113 1.21 4.04 5.88
C ILE A 113 -0.15 4.48 5.36
N ASP A 114 -0.22 5.04 4.16
CA ASP A 114 -1.47 5.53 3.59
C ASP A 114 -2.38 4.39 3.10
N PHE A 115 -1.80 3.39 2.40
CA PHE A 115 -2.58 2.35 1.72
C PHE A 115 -2.85 1.12 2.56
N TYR A 116 -1.92 0.77 3.45
CA TYR A 116 -2.08 -0.35 4.39
C TYR A 116 -2.40 0.15 5.81
N ALA A 117 -2.93 1.37 5.92
CA ALA A 117 -3.57 1.88 7.13
C ALA A 117 -4.64 0.91 7.67
N HIS A 118 -5.19 1.22 8.84
CA HIS A 118 -6.19 0.40 9.53
C HIS A 118 -7.28 -0.13 8.59
N TYR A 119 -7.34 -1.46 8.47
CA TYR A 119 -8.35 -2.16 7.71
C TYR A 119 -8.93 -3.31 8.53
N GLY A 120 -10.20 -3.63 8.28
CA GLY A 120 -10.92 -4.70 8.93
C GLY A 120 -11.19 -5.85 7.97
N VAL A 121 -11.29 -7.06 8.52
CA VAL A 121 -11.83 -8.22 7.81
C VAL A 121 -12.92 -8.85 8.68
N ILE A 122 -14.07 -9.15 8.09
CA ILE A 122 -15.16 -9.88 8.74
C ILE A 122 -15.35 -11.19 8.00
N LEU A 123 -15.07 -12.30 8.67
CA LEU A 123 -15.49 -13.62 8.22
C LEU A 123 -16.90 -13.86 8.76
N VAL A 124 -17.85 -14.17 7.90
CA VAL A 124 -19.26 -14.38 8.25
C VAL A 124 -19.81 -15.66 7.64
N ASP A 125 -20.60 -16.37 8.43
CA ASP A 125 -21.38 -17.53 8.02
C ASP A 125 -22.76 -17.50 8.73
N ARG A 126 -23.65 -18.43 8.40
CA ARG A 126 -25.01 -18.51 8.96
C ARG A 126 -25.05 -18.76 10.47
N VAL A 127 -23.95 -19.25 11.04
CA VAL A 127 -23.84 -19.52 12.49
C VAL A 127 -23.26 -18.32 13.24
N GLY A 128 -22.33 -17.55 12.65
CA GLY A 128 -21.65 -16.48 13.38
C GLY A 128 -20.62 -15.74 12.55
N GLY A 129 -19.68 -15.07 13.21
CA GLY A 129 -18.63 -14.32 12.55
C GLY A 129 -17.36 -14.12 13.38
N ARG A 130 -16.26 -13.89 12.67
CA ARG A 130 -14.94 -13.54 13.22
C ARG A 130 -14.51 -12.20 12.65
N PHE A 131 -14.00 -11.33 13.50
CA PHE A 131 -13.63 -9.97 13.17
C PHE A 131 -12.13 -9.81 13.40
N PHE A 132 -11.45 -9.27 12.39
CA PHE A 132 -10.02 -9.04 12.41
C PHE A 132 -9.76 -7.56 12.16
N GLU A 133 -8.89 -6.99 12.97
CA GLU A 133 -8.35 -5.66 12.75
C GLU A 133 -6.88 -5.79 12.37
N TYR A 134 -6.52 -5.16 11.26
CA TYR A 134 -5.16 -5.10 10.78
C TYR A 134 -4.69 -3.66 10.68
N HIS A 135 -3.40 -3.45 10.97
CA HIS A 135 -2.71 -2.18 10.75
C HIS A 135 -1.36 -2.49 10.10
N LEU A 136 -1.05 -1.87 8.95
CA LEU A 136 0.16 -2.09 8.16
C LEU A 136 0.41 -3.58 7.82
N GLY A 137 -0.68 -4.34 7.68
CA GLY A 137 -0.66 -5.78 7.44
C GLY A 137 -0.45 -6.65 8.70
N GLU A 138 -0.27 -6.06 9.88
CA GLU A 138 -0.14 -6.78 11.14
C GLU A 138 -1.47 -6.87 11.89
N LEU A 139 -1.77 -8.04 12.46
CA LEU A 139 -2.97 -8.25 13.26
C LEU A 139 -2.89 -7.42 14.55
N GLN A 140 -3.87 -6.56 14.78
CA GLN A 140 -3.99 -5.75 16.00
C GLN A 140 -4.95 -6.38 17.00
N ALA A 141 -6.08 -6.88 16.52
CA ALA A 141 -7.09 -7.49 17.36
C ALA A 141 -7.88 -8.53 16.57
N ILE A 142 -8.32 -9.57 17.28
CA ILE A 142 -9.26 -10.57 16.79
C ILE A 142 -10.38 -10.71 17.81
N ASP A 143 -11.61 -10.80 17.33
CA ASP A 143 -12.79 -11.10 18.14
C ASP A 143 -13.76 -11.95 17.30
N GLY A 144 -14.82 -12.45 17.90
CA GLY A 144 -15.83 -13.19 17.18
C GLY A 144 -17.00 -13.62 18.05
N ILE A 145 -18.10 -13.94 17.39
CA ILE A 145 -19.30 -14.47 18.01
C ILE A 145 -19.78 -15.68 17.23
N MET A 146 -20.19 -16.72 17.96
CA MET A 146 -20.85 -17.89 17.41
C MET A 146 -22.28 -17.91 17.96
N GLY A 147 -23.26 -17.87 17.06
CA GLY A 147 -24.67 -18.03 17.38
C GLY A 147 -25.08 -19.50 17.48
N GLU A 148 -26.39 -19.74 17.47
CA GLU A 148 -26.94 -21.10 17.54
C GLU A 148 -26.66 -21.89 16.26
N GLU A 149 -26.25 -23.16 16.40
CA GLU A 149 -26.00 -24.04 15.25
C GLU A 149 -27.26 -24.23 14.41
N VAL A 150 -27.15 -23.94 13.11
CA VAL A 150 -28.23 -24.17 12.15
C VAL A 150 -28.16 -25.62 11.66
N HIS A 151 -28.83 -26.54 12.35
CA HIS A 151 -28.98 -27.91 11.84
C HIS A 151 -29.89 -27.91 10.60
N LYS A 152 -29.34 -28.27 9.44
CA LYS A 152 -30.16 -28.61 8.26
C LYS A 152 -30.97 -29.87 8.58
N LEU A 153 -32.29 -29.76 8.73
CA LEU A 153 -33.13 -30.94 8.68
C LEU A 153 -33.02 -31.53 7.27
N LYS A 154 -32.43 -32.74 7.16
CA LYS A 154 -32.36 -33.50 5.91
C LYS A 154 -33.74 -33.51 5.25
N GLN A 155 -33.86 -32.84 4.09
CA GLN A 155 -34.97 -33.10 3.18
C GLN A 155 -34.84 -34.54 2.67
N GLY A 156 -35.64 -35.44 3.24
CA GLY A 156 -36.01 -36.71 2.62
C GLY A 156 -35.26 -37.96 3.11
N SER A 157 -35.85 -38.65 4.09
CA SER A 157 -36.12 -40.09 3.95
C SER A 157 -37.32 -40.42 4.84
N GLY A 158 -38.49 -40.57 4.23
CA GLY A 158 -39.72 -40.83 4.94
C GLY A 158 -40.91 -40.77 4.01
N SER A 159 -41.15 -41.89 3.35
CA SER A 159 -42.47 -42.40 2.97
C SER A 159 -43.36 -41.50 2.12
N SER A 160 -43.61 -41.98 0.91
CA SER A 160 -44.81 -41.76 0.12
C SER A 160 -46.08 -42.08 0.94
N ALA A 161 -46.47 -41.16 1.82
CA ALA A 161 -47.80 -41.12 2.43
C ALA A 161 -48.52 -39.89 1.87
N VAL A 162 -49.44 -40.17 0.94
CA VAL A 162 -50.35 -39.21 0.31
C VAL A 162 -51.14 -38.48 1.40
N GLY A 163 -50.96 -37.16 1.53
CA GLY A 163 -51.91 -36.29 2.24
C GLY A 163 -51.37 -35.21 3.17
N MET A 164 -50.08 -35.17 3.51
CA MET A 164 -49.54 -34.15 4.43
C MET A 164 -48.76 -33.05 3.69
N ARG A 165 -49.30 -31.82 3.69
CA ARG A 165 -48.56 -30.58 3.37
C ARG A 165 -47.51 -30.32 4.46
N GLY A 166 -46.38 -31.02 4.41
CA GLY A 166 -45.33 -30.94 5.44
C GLY A 166 -43.94 -30.74 4.83
N GLY A 167 -43.66 -29.54 4.29
CA GLY A 167 -42.34 -29.22 3.72
C GLY A 167 -41.87 -27.78 3.87
N MET A 168 -42.72 -26.86 4.37
CA MET A 168 -42.39 -25.42 4.46
C MET A 168 -42.04 -24.91 5.87
N GLY A 169 -42.26 -25.70 6.92
CA GLY A 169 -42.05 -25.26 8.31
C GLY A 169 -40.58 -25.21 8.75
N GLY A 170 -39.82 -26.29 8.46
CA GLY A 170 -38.41 -26.40 8.86
C GLY A 170 -37.51 -25.38 8.17
N ALA A 171 -37.67 -25.18 6.86
CA ALA A 171 -36.87 -24.22 6.09
C ALA A 171 -37.07 -22.76 6.55
N ARG A 172 -38.28 -22.38 6.99
CA ARG A 172 -38.54 -21.03 7.52
C ARG A 172 -37.90 -20.80 8.88
N HIS A 173 -37.96 -21.80 9.76
CA HIS A 173 -37.33 -21.72 11.08
C HIS A 173 -35.79 -21.67 10.97
N GLU A 174 -35.22 -22.46 10.06
CA GLU A 174 -33.77 -22.42 9.76
C GLU A 174 -33.32 -21.05 9.23
N GLN A 175 -34.10 -20.45 8.33
CA GLN A 175 -33.84 -19.10 7.82
C GLN A 175 -33.95 -18.03 8.93
N GLU A 176 -34.93 -18.15 9.82
CA GLU A 176 -35.14 -17.21 10.92
C GLU A 176 -33.99 -17.23 11.94
N ILE A 177 -33.49 -18.44 12.28
CA ILE A 177 -32.31 -18.59 13.16
C ILE A 177 -31.06 -18.01 12.49
N ALA A 178 -30.82 -18.33 11.22
CA ALA A 178 -29.68 -17.80 10.48
C ALA A 178 -29.72 -16.27 10.40
N HIS A 179 -30.88 -15.69 10.10
CA HIS A 179 -31.06 -14.24 10.04
C HIS A 179 -30.81 -13.56 11.40
N ARG A 180 -31.29 -14.18 12.50
CA ARG A 180 -31.02 -13.69 13.86
C ARG A 180 -29.52 -13.73 14.17
N ASN A 181 -28.84 -14.84 13.88
CA ASN A 181 -27.40 -14.99 14.09
C ASN A 181 -26.61 -13.93 13.30
N LEU A 182 -26.99 -13.67 12.04
CA LEU A 182 -26.36 -12.62 11.22
C LEU A 182 -26.57 -11.22 11.81
N ARG A 183 -27.76 -10.95 12.34
CA ARG A 183 -28.06 -9.66 12.98
C ARG A 183 -27.25 -9.45 14.26
N GLU A 184 -27.12 -10.48 15.08
CA GLU A 184 -26.27 -10.45 16.28
C GLU A 184 -24.79 -10.29 15.92
N THR A 185 -24.34 -10.99 14.88
CA THR A 185 -22.99 -10.87 14.34
C THR A 185 -22.72 -9.46 13.82
N ALA A 186 -23.68 -8.83 13.14
CA ALA A 186 -23.54 -7.46 12.64
C ALA A 186 -23.46 -6.44 13.78
N ALA A 187 -24.23 -6.64 14.86
CA ALA A 187 -24.13 -5.82 16.06
C ALA A 187 -22.79 -5.98 16.78
N ALA A 188 -22.29 -7.21 16.89
CA ALA A 188 -20.98 -7.50 17.47
C ALA A 188 -19.84 -6.89 16.64
N ALA A 189 -19.91 -7.01 15.30
CA ALA A 189 -18.96 -6.36 14.39
C ALA A 189 -18.96 -4.83 14.57
N ALA A 190 -20.15 -4.24 14.66
CA ALA A 190 -20.31 -2.80 14.88
C ALA A 190 -19.68 -2.35 16.21
N HIS A 191 -19.81 -3.17 17.27
CA HIS A 191 -19.18 -2.90 18.55
C HIS A 191 -17.66 -3.05 18.47
N PHE A 192 -17.15 -4.14 17.87
CA PHE A 192 -15.73 -4.39 17.70
C PHE A 192 -15.01 -3.28 16.93
N PHE A 193 -15.66 -2.73 15.90
CA PHE A 193 -15.11 -1.64 15.09
C PHE A 193 -15.46 -0.25 15.59
N HIS A 194 -16.17 -0.13 16.70
CA HIS A 194 -16.53 1.16 17.26
C HIS A 194 -15.28 1.91 17.75
N GLY A 195 -15.13 3.18 17.34
CA GLY A 195 -13.99 4.02 17.74
C GLY A 195 -12.66 3.68 17.05
N LYS A 196 -12.62 2.66 16.19
CA LYS A 196 -11.42 2.29 15.44
C LYS A 196 -11.33 3.06 14.11
N PRO A 197 -10.15 3.53 13.69
CA PRO A 197 -9.98 4.38 12.50
C PRO A 197 -9.96 3.59 11.19
N ILE A 198 -10.95 2.72 10.96
CA ILE A 198 -10.97 1.81 9.80
C ILE A 198 -11.36 2.53 8.53
N ARG A 199 -10.47 2.47 7.54
CA ARG A 199 -10.68 3.07 6.21
C ARG A 199 -11.21 2.07 5.18
N ARG A 200 -10.94 0.78 5.39
CA ARG A 200 -11.30 -0.29 4.45
C ARG A 200 -11.77 -1.54 5.22
N LEU A 201 -12.83 -2.15 4.73
CA LEU A 201 -13.44 -3.34 5.31
C LEU A 201 -13.59 -4.40 4.21
N PHE A 202 -13.15 -5.62 4.48
CA PHE A 202 -13.38 -6.77 3.61
C PHE A 202 -14.35 -7.75 4.27
N LEU A 203 -15.31 -8.26 3.48
CA LEU A 203 -16.22 -9.31 3.94
C LEU A 203 -15.83 -10.64 3.32
N ALA A 204 -15.78 -11.68 4.13
CA ALA A 204 -15.37 -13.02 3.70
C ALA A 204 -16.42 -14.04 4.12
N GLY A 205 -16.75 -14.97 3.23
CA GLY A 205 -17.83 -15.94 3.43
C GLY A 205 -18.48 -16.36 2.12
N THR A 206 -19.66 -16.96 2.19
CA THR A 206 -20.43 -17.29 0.97
C THR A 206 -21.10 -16.03 0.39
N SER A 207 -21.27 -15.98 -0.92
CA SER A 207 -21.87 -14.82 -1.60
C SER A 207 -23.27 -14.48 -1.10
N GLU A 208 -24.07 -15.50 -0.79
CA GLU A 208 -25.42 -15.36 -0.22
C GLU A 208 -25.36 -14.73 1.18
N THR A 209 -24.54 -15.29 2.07
CA THR A 209 -24.42 -14.77 3.45
C THR A 209 -23.85 -13.36 3.48
N ILE A 210 -22.85 -13.05 2.63
CA ILE A 210 -22.26 -11.70 2.54
C ILE A 210 -23.31 -10.68 2.11
N ALA A 211 -24.16 -11.01 1.13
CA ALA A 211 -25.18 -10.09 0.63
C ALA A 211 -26.18 -9.72 1.73
N GLU A 212 -26.66 -10.71 2.48
CA GLU A 212 -27.58 -10.50 3.61
C GLU A 212 -26.90 -9.75 4.77
N PHE A 213 -25.69 -10.14 5.13
CA PHE A 213 -24.93 -9.52 6.21
C PHE A 213 -24.60 -8.04 5.93
N ARG A 214 -24.34 -7.70 4.66
CA ARG A 214 -24.07 -6.33 4.23
C ARG A 214 -25.24 -5.39 4.52
N GLU A 215 -26.47 -5.87 4.37
CA GLU A 215 -27.68 -5.07 4.63
C GLU A 215 -27.90 -4.82 6.14
N LEU A 216 -27.46 -5.73 6.99
CA LEU A 216 -27.57 -5.66 8.45
C LEU A 216 -26.49 -4.78 9.10
N LEU A 217 -25.41 -4.54 8.40
CA LEU A 217 -24.27 -3.74 8.86
C LEU A 217 -24.65 -2.25 8.98
N PRO A 218 -24.14 -1.49 9.98
CA PRO A 218 -24.35 -0.05 10.03
C PRO A 218 -23.81 0.68 8.80
N LYS A 219 -24.46 1.78 8.40
CA LYS A 219 -24.09 2.56 7.19
C LYS A 219 -22.62 2.98 7.17
N GLN A 220 -22.05 3.29 8.35
CA GLN A 220 -20.64 3.65 8.50
C GLN A 220 -19.71 2.51 8.05
N LEU A 221 -19.97 1.28 8.49
CA LEU A 221 -19.18 0.12 8.05
C LEU A 221 -19.47 -0.24 6.60
N GLN A 222 -20.71 -0.10 6.13
CA GLN A 222 -21.06 -0.32 4.73
C GLN A 222 -20.26 0.61 3.79
N SER A 223 -20.07 1.88 4.16
CA SER A 223 -19.28 2.83 3.36
C SER A 223 -17.78 2.50 3.33
N CYS A 224 -17.27 1.75 4.29
CA CYS A 224 -15.88 1.31 4.32
C CYS A 224 -15.66 0.00 3.55
N ILE A 225 -16.70 -0.68 3.05
CA ILE A 225 -16.53 -1.95 2.33
C ILE A 225 -15.75 -1.74 1.05
N ALA A 226 -14.52 -2.27 1.02
CA ALA A 226 -13.60 -2.20 -0.10
C ALA A 226 -13.69 -3.42 -1.02
N GLY A 227 -14.16 -4.57 -0.51
CA GLY A 227 -14.28 -5.79 -1.30
C GLY A 227 -14.85 -6.98 -0.53
N THR A 228 -15.08 -8.07 -1.24
CA THR A 228 -15.62 -9.31 -0.69
C THR A 228 -14.92 -10.52 -1.30
N PHE A 229 -14.73 -11.60 -0.53
CA PHE A 229 -14.10 -12.81 -1.04
C PHE A 229 -14.65 -14.09 -0.41
N ALA A 230 -14.52 -15.21 -1.13
CA ALA A 230 -14.92 -16.51 -0.60
C ALA A 230 -13.86 -17.06 0.35
N MET A 231 -14.25 -17.42 1.57
CA MET A 231 -13.38 -18.05 2.55
C MET A 231 -14.21 -18.85 3.55
N ASP A 232 -13.63 -19.93 4.07
CA ASP A 232 -14.23 -20.73 5.15
C ASP A 232 -14.14 -19.99 6.49
N MET A 233 -15.16 -20.11 7.34
CA MET A 233 -15.19 -19.51 8.68
C MET A 233 -14.01 -19.98 9.56
N ASN A 234 -13.56 -21.22 9.36
CA ASN A 234 -12.48 -21.85 10.11
C ASN A 234 -11.09 -21.56 9.52
N ALA A 235 -11.00 -20.74 8.47
CA ALA A 235 -9.73 -20.34 7.90
C ALA A 235 -8.80 -19.74 8.96
N GLY A 236 -7.52 -20.12 8.91
CA GLY A 236 -6.51 -19.62 9.82
C GLY A 236 -6.28 -18.12 9.62
N GLU A 237 -5.92 -17.40 10.69
CA GLU A 237 -5.62 -15.96 10.61
C GLU A 237 -4.61 -15.64 9.51
N HIS A 238 -3.57 -16.45 9.36
CA HIS A 238 -2.55 -16.26 8.33
C HIS A 238 -3.14 -16.27 6.90
N GLU A 239 -4.14 -17.13 6.65
CA GLU A 239 -4.80 -17.23 5.35
C GLU A 239 -5.71 -16.03 5.10
N VAL A 240 -6.46 -15.61 6.12
CA VAL A 240 -7.28 -14.38 6.12
C VAL A 240 -6.41 -13.17 5.79
N ARG A 241 -5.29 -13.02 6.50
CA ARG A 241 -4.32 -11.94 6.31
C ARG A 241 -3.80 -11.93 4.88
N LYS A 242 -3.31 -13.08 4.38
CA LYS A 242 -2.76 -13.20 3.03
C LYS A 242 -3.76 -12.80 1.95
N GLN A 243 -5.00 -13.28 2.03
CA GLN A 243 -6.04 -12.92 1.06
C GLN A 243 -6.43 -11.44 1.17
N SER A 244 -6.56 -10.90 2.38
CA SER A 244 -6.88 -9.48 2.57
C SER A 244 -5.80 -8.54 2.03
N LEU A 245 -4.51 -8.88 2.21
CA LEU A 245 -3.39 -8.13 1.66
C LEU A 245 -3.38 -8.18 0.13
N ARG A 246 -3.69 -9.33 -0.47
CA ARG A 246 -3.83 -9.47 -1.92
C ARG A 246 -4.93 -8.56 -2.47
N LEU A 247 -6.11 -8.54 -1.85
CA LEU A 247 -7.20 -7.67 -2.28
C LEU A 247 -6.86 -6.19 -2.12
N LEU A 248 -6.14 -5.81 -1.06
CA LEU A 248 -5.63 -4.44 -0.89
C LEU A 248 -4.68 -4.05 -2.03
N GLN A 249 -3.79 -4.95 -2.43
CA GLN A 249 -2.87 -4.75 -3.54
C GLN A 249 -3.61 -4.60 -4.88
N GLU A 250 -4.57 -5.48 -5.15
CA GLU A 250 -5.41 -5.41 -6.35
C GLU A 250 -6.21 -4.11 -6.41
N ALA A 251 -6.82 -3.69 -5.30
CA ALA A 251 -7.54 -2.43 -5.20
C ALA A 251 -6.63 -1.20 -5.39
N ASN A 252 -5.37 -1.27 -4.92
CA ASN A 252 -4.40 -0.21 -5.18
C ASN A 252 -3.98 -0.16 -6.65
N ALA A 253 -3.73 -1.31 -7.28
CA ALA A 253 -3.38 -1.39 -8.69
C ALA A 253 -4.50 -0.85 -9.59
N GLU A 254 -5.76 -1.18 -9.29
CA GLU A 254 -6.92 -0.65 -10.03
C GLU A 254 -7.03 0.89 -9.90
N ARG A 255 -6.76 1.43 -8.71
CA ARG A 255 -6.74 2.89 -8.48
C ARG A 255 -5.62 3.56 -9.26
N GLU A 256 -4.42 2.99 -9.23
CA GLU A 256 -3.26 3.45 -10.01
C GLU A 256 -3.58 3.46 -11.51
N GLU A 257 -4.20 2.40 -12.02
CA GLU A 257 -4.61 2.31 -13.42
C GLU A 257 -5.63 3.39 -13.80
N LYS A 258 -6.66 3.58 -12.97
CA LYS A 258 -7.66 4.66 -13.16
C LYS A 258 -7.02 6.05 -13.14
N LEU A 259 -6.03 6.27 -12.27
CA LEU A 259 -5.29 7.53 -12.22
C LEU A 259 -4.55 7.78 -13.54
N VAL A 260 -3.79 6.80 -14.02
CA VAL A 260 -3.05 6.89 -15.30
C VAL A 260 -4.00 7.07 -16.47
N GLU A 261 -5.14 6.38 -16.47
CA GLU A 261 -6.16 6.54 -17.52
C GLU A 261 -6.76 7.95 -17.52
N SER A 262 -7.06 8.51 -16.34
CA SER A 262 -7.56 9.88 -16.23
C SER A 262 -6.53 10.90 -16.74
N TRP A 263 -5.25 10.67 -16.44
CA TRP A 263 -4.15 11.50 -16.91
C TRP A 263 -3.97 11.42 -18.42
N ALA A 264 -3.93 10.21 -18.99
CA ALA A 264 -3.81 10.01 -20.43
C ALA A 264 -5.00 10.64 -21.20
N SER A 265 -6.21 10.51 -20.66
CA SER A 265 -7.42 11.13 -21.23
C SER A 265 -7.35 12.66 -21.24
N LYS A 266 -6.86 13.27 -20.15
CA LYS A 266 -6.66 14.73 -20.08
C LYS A 266 -5.54 15.20 -21.00
N LEU A 267 -4.46 14.43 -21.12
CA LEU A 267 -3.35 14.73 -22.02
C LEU A 267 -3.81 14.75 -23.48
N ALA A 268 -4.57 13.73 -23.91
CA ALA A 268 -5.09 13.64 -25.28
C ALA A 268 -6.04 14.80 -25.65
N ARG A 269 -6.69 15.42 -24.66
CA ARG A 269 -7.59 16.56 -24.85
C ARG A 269 -6.87 17.92 -24.83
N GLY A 270 -5.54 17.94 -24.64
CA GLY A 270 -4.78 19.17 -24.42
C GLY A 270 -5.20 19.92 -23.17
N GLY A 271 -5.70 19.20 -22.16
CA GLY A 271 -6.21 19.77 -20.92
C GLY A 271 -5.14 19.97 -19.85
N THR A 272 -5.53 19.89 -18.58
CA THR A 272 -4.66 20.07 -17.41
C THR A 272 -3.79 18.84 -17.12
N ALA A 273 -3.01 18.39 -18.11
CA ALA A 273 -2.06 17.28 -17.97
C ALA A 273 -0.83 17.48 -18.87
N VAL A 274 0.34 17.09 -18.35
CA VAL A 274 1.62 17.12 -19.07
C VAL A 274 2.29 15.74 -19.01
N ALA A 275 3.13 15.46 -19.99
CA ALA A 275 3.85 14.20 -20.13
C ALA A 275 5.29 14.45 -20.58
N GLY A 276 6.19 13.53 -20.25
CA GLY A 276 7.60 13.67 -20.54
C GLY A 276 8.33 14.54 -19.52
N LEU A 277 9.64 14.36 -19.46
CA LEU A 277 10.47 14.92 -18.39
C LEU A 277 10.47 16.44 -18.41
N ASP A 278 10.79 17.06 -19.54
CA ASP A 278 10.97 18.52 -19.63
C ASP A 278 9.69 19.28 -19.24
N ASP A 279 8.55 18.94 -19.87
CA ASP A 279 7.27 19.59 -19.61
C ASP A 279 6.81 19.37 -18.15
N THR A 280 7.11 18.20 -17.59
CA THR A 280 6.78 17.91 -16.18
C THR A 280 7.65 18.72 -15.23
N LEU A 281 8.96 18.80 -15.46
CA LEU A 281 9.87 19.60 -14.62
C LEU A 281 9.53 21.09 -14.68
N GLN A 282 9.14 21.60 -15.85
CA GLN A 282 8.64 22.95 -15.99
C GLN A 282 7.37 23.16 -15.17
N ALA A 283 6.37 22.27 -15.29
CA ALA A 283 5.13 22.38 -14.53
C ALA A 283 5.35 22.30 -13.00
N VAL A 284 6.31 21.48 -12.55
CA VAL A 284 6.71 21.40 -11.13
C VAL A 284 7.33 22.71 -10.68
N SER A 285 8.24 23.27 -11.48
CA SER A 285 8.89 24.56 -11.19
C SER A 285 7.88 25.71 -11.13
N GLU A 286 6.84 25.68 -11.97
CA GLU A 286 5.71 26.62 -11.96
C GLU A 286 4.72 26.39 -10.79
N ARG A 287 4.92 25.35 -9.95
CA ARG A 287 4.02 24.94 -8.86
C ARG A 287 2.57 24.69 -9.29
N ARG A 288 2.41 24.24 -10.54
CA ARG A 288 1.10 23.94 -11.15
C ARG A 288 0.64 22.51 -10.93
N VAL A 289 1.51 21.65 -10.43
CA VAL A 289 1.24 20.22 -10.28
C VAL A 289 0.27 19.96 -9.13
N GLN A 290 -0.83 19.28 -9.44
CA GLN A 290 -1.73 18.67 -8.47
C GLN A 290 -1.26 17.27 -8.10
N THR A 291 -0.95 16.45 -9.11
CA THR A 291 -0.50 15.06 -8.92
C THR A 291 0.62 14.75 -9.89
N LEU A 292 1.81 14.49 -9.37
CA LEU A 292 2.96 14.02 -10.13
C LEU A 292 2.90 12.49 -10.24
N ILE A 293 2.93 11.96 -11.46
CA ILE A 293 2.85 10.54 -11.77
C ILE A 293 4.19 10.10 -12.33
N ILE A 294 4.80 9.08 -11.72
CA ILE A 294 6.16 8.65 -12.06
C ILE A 294 6.18 7.13 -12.17
N SER A 295 6.84 6.62 -13.21
CA SER A 295 7.10 5.18 -13.32
C SER A 295 8.07 4.76 -12.23
N ASP A 296 7.76 3.64 -11.58
CA ASP A 296 8.57 3.14 -10.49
C ASP A 296 10.01 2.85 -10.91
N GLY A 297 10.97 3.44 -10.18
CA GLY A 297 12.39 3.29 -10.48
C GLY A 297 12.91 4.23 -11.56
N TYR A 298 12.08 5.08 -12.16
CA TYR A 298 12.54 6.09 -13.10
C TYR A 298 13.48 7.09 -12.40
N ARG A 299 14.62 7.34 -13.05
CA ARG A 299 15.66 8.27 -12.61
C ARG A 299 16.16 9.03 -13.82
N PHE A 300 16.51 10.29 -13.60
CA PHE A 300 17.15 11.06 -14.65
C PHE A 300 18.12 12.09 -14.05
N PRO A 301 19.38 12.16 -14.50
CA PRO A 301 20.30 13.20 -14.05
C PRO A 301 19.86 14.56 -14.59
N GLY A 302 20.02 15.61 -13.79
CA GLY A 302 19.60 16.95 -14.21
C GLY A 302 20.18 18.03 -13.34
N TYR A 303 19.52 19.17 -13.33
CA TYR A 303 19.99 20.38 -12.66
C TYR A 303 18.86 21.00 -11.84
N VAL A 304 19.22 21.49 -10.67
CA VAL A 304 18.30 22.12 -9.72
C VAL A 304 18.87 23.49 -9.34
N ASP A 305 18.01 24.50 -9.27
CA ASP A 305 18.30 25.73 -8.55
C ASP A 305 17.68 25.64 -7.15
N GLU A 306 18.53 25.61 -6.13
CA GLU A 306 18.11 25.54 -4.73
C GLU A 306 17.37 26.81 -4.27
N THR A 307 17.61 27.95 -4.92
CA THR A 307 17.04 29.24 -4.53
C THR A 307 15.61 29.41 -5.02
N TYR A 308 15.35 29.04 -6.28
CA TYR A 308 14.04 29.23 -6.92
C TYR A 308 13.25 27.93 -7.10
N SER A 309 13.77 26.79 -6.65
CA SER A 309 13.16 25.47 -6.85
C SER A 309 12.88 25.16 -8.33
N PHE A 310 13.77 25.63 -9.20
CA PHE A 310 13.69 25.42 -10.64
C PHE A 310 14.40 24.13 -11.03
N LEU A 311 13.78 23.33 -11.91
CA LEU A 311 14.27 22.03 -12.33
C LEU A 311 14.41 21.97 -13.84
N VAL A 312 15.53 21.43 -14.32
CA VAL A 312 15.75 21.23 -15.74
C VAL A 312 16.58 19.98 -16.00
N ALA A 313 16.20 19.19 -17.01
CA ALA A 313 16.94 18.01 -17.41
C ALA A 313 18.19 18.34 -18.24
N ASN A 314 18.14 19.44 -19.00
CA ASN A 314 19.22 19.87 -19.89
C ASN A 314 19.44 21.40 -19.78
N LEU A 315 20.68 21.81 -19.46
CA LEU A 315 21.09 23.22 -19.38
C LEU A 315 20.76 24.03 -20.63
N ALA A 316 20.74 23.43 -21.82
CA ALA A 316 20.40 24.13 -23.06
C ALA A 316 18.95 24.63 -23.12
N LYS A 317 18.07 24.09 -22.27
CA LYS A 317 16.67 24.49 -22.13
C LYS A 317 16.43 25.37 -20.90
N SER A 318 17.49 25.72 -20.17
CA SER A 318 17.41 26.55 -18.98
C SER A 318 17.43 28.04 -19.36
N PRO A 319 16.54 28.87 -18.78
CA PRO A 319 16.67 30.32 -18.83
C PRO A 319 17.77 30.84 -17.87
N LEU A 320 18.26 29.99 -16.96
CA LEU A 320 19.31 30.28 -15.97
C LEU A 320 20.68 29.82 -16.47
N GLY A 321 21.74 30.56 -16.08
CA GLY A 321 23.14 30.22 -16.36
C GLY A 321 23.61 28.97 -15.61
N ALA A 322 24.66 28.32 -16.12
CA ALA A 322 25.23 27.10 -15.52
C ALA A 322 25.83 27.34 -14.12
N ASP A 323 26.15 28.58 -13.78
CA ASP A 323 26.65 29.06 -12.49
C ASP A 323 25.56 29.15 -11.40
N GLN A 324 24.29 29.10 -11.80
CA GLN A 324 23.13 29.19 -10.90
C GLN A 324 22.47 27.83 -10.64
N LEU A 325 23.01 26.76 -11.24
CA LEU A 325 22.40 25.44 -11.26
C LEU A 325 23.35 24.39 -10.67
N THR A 326 22.84 23.64 -9.70
CA THR A 326 23.55 22.52 -9.09
C THR A 326 23.19 21.24 -9.85
N ALA A 327 24.21 20.50 -10.31
CA ALA A 327 24.00 19.20 -10.92
C ALA A 327 23.53 18.17 -9.88
N VAL A 328 22.50 17.42 -10.21
CA VAL A 328 21.94 16.36 -9.37
C VAL A 328 21.87 15.04 -10.12
N ALA A 329 22.16 13.95 -9.42
CA ALA A 329 22.10 12.60 -9.97
C ALA A 329 20.66 12.15 -10.29
N ASP A 330 19.66 12.69 -9.58
CA ASP A 330 18.24 12.39 -9.80
C ASP A 330 17.37 13.64 -9.67
N VAL A 331 17.05 14.27 -10.80
CA VAL A 331 16.15 15.44 -10.85
C VAL A 331 14.70 15.05 -10.58
N VAL A 332 14.34 13.78 -10.75
CA VAL A 332 12.98 13.27 -10.50
C VAL A 332 12.69 13.24 -9.00
N ASP A 333 13.70 12.94 -8.18
CA ASP A 333 13.58 13.00 -6.72
C ASP A 333 13.38 14.45 -6.23
N ALA A 334 14.13 15.40 -6.80
CA ALA A 334 13.92 16.83 -6.54
C ALA A 334 12.52 17.29 -6.96
N ALA A 335 12.01 16.81 -8.10
CA ALA A 335 10.63 17.07 -8.54
C ALA A 335 9.58 16.53 -7.55
N CYS A 336 9.82 15.35 -6.97
CA CYS A 336 8.98 14.81 -5.91
C CYS A 336 8.96 15.73 -4.69
N ALA A 337 10.14 16.16 -4.22
CA ALA A 337 10.27 17.02 -3.04
C ALA A 337 9.53 18.36 -3.22
N ILE A 338 9.73 19.04 -4.35
CA ILE A 338 9.07 20.32 -4.65
C ILE A 338 7.55 20.17 -4.82
N THR A 339 7.12 19.06 -5.42
CA THR A 339 5.67 18.77 -5.54
C THR A 339 5.03 18.59 -4.17
N LEU A 340 5.68 17.86 -3.26
CA LEU A 340 5.17 17.68 -1.89
C LEU A 340 5.16 19.01 -1.11
N ASP A 341 6.23 19.82 -1.21
CA ASP A 341 6.33 21.13 -0.54
C ASP A 341 5.26 22.13 -1.03
N SER A 342 4.91 22.07 -2.31
CA SER A 342 3.83 22.89 -2.88
C SER A 342 2.42 22.36 -2.59
N GLY A 343 2.28 21.28 -1.81
CA GLY A 343 1.01 20.63 -1.45
C GLY A 343 0.42 19.77 -2.58
N GLY A 344 1.22 19.39 -3.57
CA GLY A 344 0.87 18.41 -4.59
C GLY A 344 1.02 16.98 -4.05
N HIS A 345 0.45 16.03 -4.78
CA HIS A 345 0.53 14.60 -4.47
C HIS A 345 1.52 13.94 -5.42
N VAL A 346 2.20 12.88 -4.96
CA VAL A 346 3.15 12.14 -5.81
C VAL A 346 2.81 10.67 -5.80
N GLU A 347 2.53 10.13 -6.97
CA GLU A 347 2.10 8.76 -7.19
C GLU A 347 3.19 8.01 -7.96
N VAL A 348 3.63 6.87 -7.41
CA VAL A 348 4.57 5.97 -8.09
C VAL A 348 3.76 4.83 -8.67
N ILE A 349 3.77 4.69 -9.98
CA ILE A 349 3.01 3.65 -10.66
C ILE A 349 3.94 2.52 -11.03
N ARG A 350 3.53 1.30 -10.69
CA ARG A 350 4.25 0.10 -11.12
C ARG A 350 3.95 -0.16 -12.61
N GLU A 351 5.02 -0.19 -13.41
CA GLU A 351 5.07 -0.72 -14.79
C GLU A 351 3.75 -0.59 -15.58
N ASN A 352 3.40 0.65 -15.94
CA ASN A 352 2.20 0.92 -16.73
C ASN A 352 2.57 1.25 -18.19
N PRO A 353 2.12 0.46 -19.19
CA PRO A 353 2.48 0.67 -20.61
C PRO A 353 2.13 2.06 -21.13
N LYS A 354 1.03 2.67 -20.66
CA LYS A 354 0.63 4.03 -21.08
C LYS A 354 1.63 5.06 -20.57
N LEU A 355 2.05 4.96 -19.31
CA LEU A 355 3.03 5.88 -18.73
C LEU A 355 4.42 5.70 -19.37
N GLU A 356 4.82 4.46 -19.60
CA GLU A 356 6.07 4.11 -20.30
C GLU A 356 6.12 4.72 -21.71
N GLY A 357 5.02 4.60 -22.48
CA GLY A 357 4.92 5.18 -23.83
C GLY A 357 4.95 6.70 -23.89
N HIS A 358 4.74 7.38 -22.76
CA HIS A 358 4.69 8.85 -22.66
C HIS A 358 5.88 9.43 -21.87
N GLY A 359 6.99 8.68 -21.79
CA GLY A 359 8.24 9.18 -21.22
C GLY A 359 8.43 8.92 -19.72
N ARG A 360 7.68 7.96 -19.13
CA ARG A 360 7.84 7.46 -17.75
C ARG A 360 7.55 8.46 -16.63
N ILE A 361 7.16 9.67 -16.97
CA ILE A 361 6.82 10.74 -16.04
C ILE A 361 5.74 11.64 -16.65
N GLY A 362 4.84 12.13 -15.81
CA GLY A 362 3.81 13.07 -16.19
C GLY A 362 3.19 13.73 -14.97
N ALA A 363 2.33 14.71 -15.19
CA ALA A 363 1.61 15.36 -14.11
C ALA A 363 0.18 15.75 -14.49
N LEU A 364 -0.70 15.73 -13.50
CA LEU A 364 -1.99 16.41 -13.52
C LEU A 364 -1.80 17.81 -12.95
N LEU A 365 -2.28 18.83 -13.67
CA LEU A 365 -2.15 20.22 -13.27
C LEU A 365 -3.41 20.71 -12.55
N ARG A 366 -3.23 21.68 -11.64
CA ARG A 366 -4.32 22.38 -10.94
C ARG A 366 -5.07 23.32 -11.89
N TYR A 367 -4.36 23.94 -12.83
CA TYR A 367 -4.87 24.91 -13.81
C TYR A 367 -4.03 24.95 -15.09
#